data_AF-A0A0S2SLT5-F1
#
_entry.id   AF-A0A0S2SLT5-F1
#
_cell.length_a   1.000
_cell.length_b   1.000
_cell.length_c   1.000
_cell.angle_alpha   90.00
_cell.angle_beta   90.00
_cell.angle_gamma   90.00
#
_symmetry.space_group_name_H-M   'P 1'
#
loop_
_entity.id
_entity.type
_entity.pdbx_description
1 polymer ?
#
loop_
_entity_poly.entity_id
_entity_poly.type
_entity_poly.pdbx_seq_one_letter_code
_entity_poly.pdbx_strand_id
1 'polypeptide(L)'
;MPHDLEQTTQLVTQLQQAHRLAAGFYQRILPLFDQIASQALDAEFWYWEPSENSRPCRSGTSPSSSWAWDYLPLFASNHAYRDRNSDTALKGDKTLIFRLYIDDDFRQNSTLRTSTKGQPDPLQLSGNAVVEVNLYRCLQDSDNHFWDLLKQVSWPAHQPDWQQSDKCHQLEICSNHLPLAQLLADPDSVADWIKEMNHR
;
A
#
# COMPACT_ATOMS: atom_id res chain seq x y z
N MET A 1 30.96 19.54 -15.40
CA MET A 1 30.85 19.28 -16.86
C MET A 1 29.73 20.17 -17.39
N PRO A 2 29.94 20.96 -18.45
CA PRO A 2 28.82 21.62 -19.12
C PRO A 2 27.93 20.53 -19.70
N HIS A 3 26.70 20.41 -19.21
CA HIS A 3 25.72 19.49 -19.79
C HIS A 3 25.27 20.04 -21.13
N ASP A 4 25.15 19.17 -22.13
CA ASP A 4 24.57 19.52 -23.41
C ASP A 4 23.11 19.97 -23.21
N LEU A 5 22.74 21.12 -23.79
CA LEU A 5 21.44 21.74 -23.58
C LEU A 5 20.32 20.88 -24.18
N GLU A 6 20.58 20.22 -25.29
CA GLU A 6 19.62 19.34 -25.95
C GLU A 6 19.32 18.11 -25.08
N GLN A 7 20.36 17.39 -24.65
CA GLN A 7 20.22 16.27 -23.71
C GLN A 7 19.51 16.66 -22.42
N THR A 8 19.84 17.82 -21.85
CA THR A 8 19.21 18.31 -20.61
C THR A 8 17.73 18.60 -20.82
N THR A 9 17.37 19.17 -21.97
CA THR A 9 15.97 19.47 -22.33
C THR A 9 15.15 18.19 -22.51
N GLN A 10 15.75 17.17 -23.14
CA GLN A 10 15.12 15.85 -23.29
C GLN A 10 14.86 15.20 -21.92
N LEU A 11 15.84 15.23 -21.02
CA LEU A 11 15.70 14.71 -19.65
C LEU A 11 14.56 15.39 -18.89
N VAL A 12 14.51 16.74 -18.91
CA VAL A 12 13.44 17.50 -18.26
C VAL A 12 12.07 17.16 -18.85
N THR A 13 11.98 16.99 -20.17
CA THR A 13 10.73 16.61 -20.86
C THR A 13 10.25 15.23 -20.44
N GLN A 14 11.14 14.25 -20.34
CA GLN A 14 10.83 12.91 -19.87
C GLN A 14 10.32 12.93 -18.42
N LEU A 15 10.96 13.68 -17.53
CA LEU A 15 10.52 13.84 -16.15
C LEU A 15 9.13 14.48 -16.05
N GLN A 16 8.86 15.52 -16.85
CA GLN A 16 7.53 16.14 -16.93
C GLN A 16 6.45 15.16 -17.42
N GLN A 17 6.78 14.27 -18.35
CA GLN A 17 5.86 13.23 -18.81
C GLN A 17 5.64 12.18 -17.72
N ALA A 18 6.70 11.69 -17.09
CA ALA A 18 6.62 10.71 -16.00
C ALA A 18 5.72 11.19 -14.85
N HIS A 19 5.89 12.44 -14.39
CA HIS A 19 5.03 13.01 -13.36
C HIS A 19 3.55 13.07 -13.77
N ARG A 20 3.26 13.46 -15.02
CA ARG A 20 1.87 13.51 -15.52
C ARG A 20 1.25 12.13 -15.66
N LEU A 21 2.04 11.13 -16.09
CA LEU A 21 1.61 9.74 -16.16
C LEU A 21 1.31 9.18 -14.77
N ALA A 22 2.19 9.44 -13.79
CA ALA A 22 1.98 9.03 -12.41
C ALA A 22 0.71 9.67 -11.82
N ALA A 23 0.53 10.99 -12.00
CA ALA A 23 -0.67 11.68 -11.55
C ALA A 23 -1.95 11.10 -12.20
N GLY A 24 -1.91 10.85 -13.52
CA GLY A 24 -3.02 10.22 -14.24
C GLY A 24 -3.30 8.79 -13.79
N PHE A 25 -2.27 8.03 -13.38
CA PHE A 25 -2.45 6.72 -12.76
C PHE A 25 -3.12 6.83 -11.38
N TYR A 26 -2.66 7.76 -10.52
CA TYR A 26 -3.22 7.97 -9.19
C TYR A 26 -4.69 8.42 -9.21
N GLN A 27 -5.07 9.21 -10.21
CA GLN A 27 -6.48 9.58 -10.45
C GLN A 27 -7.38 8.37 -10.76
N ARG A 28 -6.82 7.20 -11.10
CA ARG A 28 -7.56 5.98 -11.41
C ARG A 28 -7.55 5.00 -10.25
N ILE A 29 -6.37 4.73 -9.70
CA ILE A 29 -6.20 3.69 -8.68
C ILE A 29 -6.80 4.07 -7.33
N LEU A 30 -6.72 5.34 -6.92
CA LEU A 30 -7.23 5.76 -5.60
C LEU A 30 -8.76 5.66 -5.53
N PRO A 31 -9.53 6.21 -6.51
CA PRO A 31 -10.98 5.99 -6.52
C PRO A 31 -11.37 4.52 -6.70
N LEU A 32 -10.53 3.72 -7.37
CA LEU A 32 -10.78 2.28 -7.52
C LEU A 32 -10.72 1.56 -6.16
N PHE A 33 -9.74 1.88 -5.31
CA PHE A 33 -9.69 1.35 -3.95
C PHE A 33 -10.91 1.77 -3.13
N ASP A 34 -11.33 3.04 -3.23
CA ASP A 34 -12.53 3.54 -2.56
C ASP A 34 -13.78 2.78 -3.03
N GLN A 35 -13.91 2.55 -4.34
CA GLN A 35 -15.03 1.81 -4.93
C GLN A 35 -15.05 0.37 -4.44
N ILE A 36 -13.93 -0.35 -4.50
CA ILE A 36 -13.86 -1.75 -4.08
C ILE A 36 -14.18 -1.88 -2.59
N ALA A 37 -13.60 -1.02 -1.74
CA ALA A 37 -13.84 -1.05 -0.30
C ALA A 37 -15.32 -0.82 0.04
N SER A 38 -15.93 0.19 -0.58
CA SER A 38 -17.35 0.50 -0.37
C SER A 38 -18.26 -0.63 -0.88
N GLN A 39 -18.03 -1.14 -2.09
CA GLN A 39 -18.92 -2.14 -2.71
C GLN A 39 -18.79 -3.54 -2.10
N ALA A 40 -17.61 -3.92 -1.63
CA ALA A 40 -17.35 -5.27 -1.17
C ALA A 40 -17.47 -5.44 0.35
N LEU A 41 -17.24 -4.38 1.13
CA LEU A 41 -17.16 -4.43 2.59
C LEU A 41 -18.03 -3.40 3.29
N ASP A 42 -18.68 -2.48 2.57
CA ASP A 42 -19.32 -1.29 3.15
C ASP A 42 -18.33 -0.48 4.01
N ALA A 43 -17.08 -0.41 3.57
CA ALA A 43 -15.98 0.22 4.29
C ALA A 43 -15.65 1.61 3.76
N GLU A 44 -15.32 2.51 4.66
CA GLU A 44 -14.91 3.88 4.36
C GLU A 44 -13.40 4.07 4.56
N PHE A 45 -12.83 5.06 3.86
CA PHE A 45 -11.42 5.41 3.99
C PHE A 45 -11.06 5.74 5.44
N TRP A 46 -9.98 5.11 5.93
CA TRP A 46 -9.46 5.34 7.27
C TRP A 46 -8.18 6.16 7.24
N TYR A 47 -7.15 5.67 6.55
CA TYR A 47 -5.88 6.37 6.42
C TYR A 47 -5.08 5.87 5.21
N TRP A 48 -4.05 6.65 4.87
CA TRP A 48 -3.00 6.22 3.96
C TRP A 48 -1.63 6.61 4.51
N GLU A 49 -0.62 5.84 4.14
CA GLU A 49 0.78 6.19 4.38
C GLU A 49 1.71 5.53 3.35
N PRO A 50 2.91 6.10 3.10
CA PRO A 50 3.96 5.36 2.42
C PRO A 50 4.32 4.12 3.25
N SER A 51 4.45 2.97 2.61
CA SER A 51 4.69 1.70 3.32
C SER A 51 6.16 1.46 3.60
N GLU A 52 7.02 2.00 2.74
CA GLU A 52 8.44 1.66 2.72
C GLU A 52 9.36 2.82 3.08
N ASN A 53 8.94 4.05 2.81
CA ASN A 53 9.75 5.26 2.95
C ASN A 53 9.02 6.35 3.76
N SER A 54 9.62 7.53 3.92
CA SER A 54 8.98 8.62 4.65
C SER A 54 8.04 9.41 3.75
N ARG A 55 7.10 10.12 4.36
CA ARG A 55 6.39 11.22 3.68
C ARG A 55 7.40 12.31 3.29
N PRO A 56 7.10 13.15 2.28
CA PRO A 56 7.93 14.31 1.96
C PRO A 56 8.26 15.13 3.21
N CYS A 57 9.51 15.59 3.32
CA CYS A 57 9.96 16.27 4.52
C CYS A 57 9.13 17.53 4.83
N ARG A 58 8.98 17.84 6.13
CA ARG A 58 8.28 19.05 6.57
C ARG A 58 9.05 20.32 6.19
N SER A 59 8.36 21.46 6.19
CA SER A 59 8.87 22.76 5.74
C SER A 59 10.19 23.23 6.40
N GLY A 60 10.45 22.83 7.64
CA GLY A 60 11.67 23.18 8.38
C GLY A 60 12.88 22.28 8.10
N THR A 61 12.79 21.34 7.16
CA THR A 61 13.84 20.37 6.84
C THR A 61 14.34 20.57 5.42
N SER A 62 15.65 20.47 5.21
CA SER A 62 16.23 20.57 3.86
C SER A 62 15.78 19.38 3.00
N PRO A 63 15.19 19.59 1.82
CA PRO A 63 14.79 18.49 0.95
C PRO A 63 15.94 17.56 0.57
N SER A 64 17.14 18.12 0.36
CA SER A 64 18.35 17.37 0.00
C SER A 64 18.90 16.47 1.11
N SER A 65 18.41 16.58 2.34
CA SER A 65 18.78 15.67 3.44
C SER A 65 17.82 14.49 3.60
N SER A 66 16.79 14.38 2.76
CA SER A 66 15.83 13.27 2.76
C SER A 66 16.11 12.32 1.58
N TRP A 67 15.50 11.14 1.57
CA TRP A 67 15.60 10.27 0.40
C TRP A 67 14.84 10.90 -0.76
N ALA A 68 15.34 10.76 -1.99
CA ALA A 68 14.63 11.21 -3.18
C ALA A 68 13.29 10.47 -3.31
N TRP A 69 13.25 9.20 -2.87
CA TRP A 69 12.04 8.39 -2.80
C TRP A 69 10.96 8.95 -1.87
N ASP A 70 11.30 9.75 -0.85
CA ASP A 70 10.32 10.38 0.05
C ASP A 70 9.37 11.32 -0.70
N TYR A 71 9.76 11.78 -1.90
CA TYR A 71 8.93 12.61 -2.79
C TYR A 71 8.03 11.80 -3.74
N LEU A 72 8.06 10.47 -3.64
CA LEU A 72 7.21 9.53 -4.40
C LEU A 72 6.38 8.66 -3.44
N PRO A 73 5.55 9.25 -2.56
CA PRO A 73 4.93 8.53 -1.44
C PRO A 73 3.93 7.43 -1.82
N LEU A 74 3.46 7.41 -3.08
CA LEU A 74 2.56 6.38 -3.62
C LEU A 74 3.30 5.30 -4.45
N PHE A 75 4.62 5.36 -4.52
CA PHE A 75 5.43 4.32 -5.18
C PHE A 75 5.33 2.99 -4.41
N ALA A 76 5.28 3.08 -3.08
CA ALA A 76 4.92 1.99 -2.20
C ALA A 76 4.08 2.55 -1.04
N SER A 77 2.82 2.15 -0.93
CA SER A 77 1.86 2.76 0.01
C SER A 77 0.82 1.79 0.55
N ASN A 78 0.34 2.06 1.76
CA ASN A 78 -0.80 1.39 2.38
C ASN A 78 -2.04 2.29 2.28
N HIS A 79 -3.18 1.72 1.91
CA HIS A 79 -4.49 2.38 1.84
C HIS A 79 -5.49 1.55 2.64
N ALA A 80 -5.92 2.07 3.79
CA ALA A 80 -6.75 1.35 4.73
C ALA A 80 -8.18 1.87 4.76
N TYR A 81 -9.11 0.94 4.89
CA TYR A 81 -10.55 1.13 4.91
C TYR A 81 -11.14 0.31 6.06
N ARG A 82 -12.20 0.79 6.69
CA ARG A 82 -12.87 0.08 7.80
C ARG A 82 -14.38 0.21 7.70
N ASP A 83 -15.09 -0.85 8.09
CA ASP A 83 -16.55 -0.93 8.09
C ASP A 83 -17.18 -0.09 9.22
N ARG A 84 -16.41 0.16 10.29
CA ARG A 84 -16.88 0.93 11.44
C ARG A 84 -15.80 1.85 11.98
N ASN A 85 -16.24 3.03 12.46
CA ASN A 85 -15.43 3.95 13.24
C ASN A 85 -15.73 3.79 14.73
N SER A 86 -15.22 2.71 15.32
CA SER A 86 -15.24 2.47 16.77
C SER A 86 -13.94 2.94 17.41
N ASP A 87 -14.03 3.39 18.68
CA ASP A 87 -12.83 3.65 19.47
C ASP A 87 -12.14 2.31 19.78
N THR A 88 -12.86 1.34 20.31
CA THR A 88 -12.31 0.01 20.62
C THR A 88 -12.62 -1.02 19.54
N ALA A 89 -11.77 -2.05 19.41
CA ALA A 89 -12.02 -3.15 18.50
C ALA A 89 -13.15 -4.06 19.03
N LEU A 90 -14.21 -4.19 18.24
CA LEU A 90 -15.36 -5.05 18.55
C LEU A 90 -15.32 -6.32 17.72
N LYS A 91 -15.92 -7.39 18.23
CA LYS A 91 -16.09 -8.63 17.48
C LYS A 91 -16.81 -8.36 16.16
N GLY A 92 -16.19 -8.80 15.07
CA GLY A 92 -16.72 -8.68 13.73
C GLY A 92 -16.37 -7.37 13.02
N ASP A 93 -15.71 -6.41 13.68
CA ASP A 93 -15.11 -5.24 13.02
C ASP A 93 -14.13 -5.73 11.94
N LYS A 94 -14.18 -5.10 10.76
CA LYS A 94 -13.34 -5.47 9.61
C LYS A 94 -12.52 -4.30 9.12
N THR A 95 -11.33 -4.60 8.65
CA THR A 95 -10.44 -3.64 8.01
C THR A 95 -9.87 -4.24 6.75
N LEU A 96 -9.86 -3.45 5.69
CA LEU A 96 -9.27 -3.76 4.40
C LEU A 96 -8.07 -2.85 4.18
N ILE A 97 -6.91 -3.42 3.84
CA ILE A 97 -5.70 -2.67 3.53
C ILE A 97 -5.18 -3.12 2.17
N PHE A 98 -5.20 -2.20 1.21
CA PHE A 98 -4.46 -2.33 -0.04
C PHE A 98 -3.03 -1.86 0.17
N ARG A 99 -2.07 -2.74 -0.09
CA ARG A 99 -0.65 -2.37 -0.13
C ARG A 99 -0.22 -2.33 -1.58
N LEU A 100 -0.05 -1.12 -2.09
CA LEU A 100 0.36 -0.85 -3.46
C LEU A 100 1.87 -0.82 -3.54
N TYR A 101 2.44 -1.54 -4.51
CA TYR A 101 3.82 -1.45 -4.91
C TYR A 101 3.87 -1.23 -6.43
N ILE A 102 4.46 -0.12 -6.86
CA ILE A 102 4.79 0.08 -8.28
C ILE A 102 5.99 -0.82 -8.66
N ASP A 103 6.86 -1.09 -7.69
CA ASP A 103 7.95 -2.05 -7.77
C ASP A 103 8.14 -2.72 -6.39
N ASP A 104 7.94 -4.03 -6.31
CA ASP A 104 8.00 -4.77 -5.06
C ASP A 104 9.42 -5.09 -4.56
N ASP A 105 10.46 -4.86 -5.38
CA ASP A 105 11.85 -4.88 -4.90
C ASP A 105 12.14 -3.69 -3.96
N PHE A 106 11.25 -2.70 -3.89
CA PHE A 106 11.37 -1.57 -2.97
C PHE A 106 11.10 -1.93 -1.50
N ARG A 107 10.57 -3.12 -1.22
CA ARG A 107 10.27 -3.58 0.15
C ARG A 107 11.51 -3.56 1.05
N GLN A 108 11.33 -3.22 2.32
CA GLN A 108 12.40 -3.22 3.33
C GLN A 108 13.13 -4.56 3.44
N ASN A 109 12.44 -5.68 3.20
CA ASN A 109 13.03 -7.02 3.28
C ASN A 109 13.59 -7.54 1.95
N SER A 110 13.60 -6.73 0.88
CA SER A 110 14.23 -7.13 -0.38
C SER A 110 15.75 -7.19 -0.23
N THR A 111 16.41 -8.06 -1.00
CA THR A 111 17.87 -8.15 -1.01
C THR A 111 18.50 -6.83 -1.43
N LEU A 112 17.93 -6.16 -2.43
CA LEU A 112 18.41 -4.87 -2.94
C LEU A 112 18.42 -3.77 -1.88
N ARG A 113 17.51 -3.84 -0.91
CA ARG A 113 17.39 -2.84 0.16
C ARG A 113 18.18 -3.21 1.41
N THR A 114 18.25 -4.49 1.74
CA THR A 114 18.99 -4.98 2.91
C THR A 114 20.50 -5.02 2.70
N SER A 115 20.98 -5.18 1.47
CA SER A 115 22.41 -5.24 1.15
C SER A 115 23.10 -3.89 1.03
N THR A 116 22.35 -2.78 1.02
CA THR A 116 22.83 -1.49 0.51
C THR A 116 22.70 -0.41 1.59
N LYS A 117 23.79 0.32 1.88
CA LYS A 117 23.72 1.49 2.77
C LYS A 117 23.13 2.66 2.00
N GLY A 118 22.00 3.20 2.48
CA GLY A 118 21.35 4.38 1.88
C GLY A 118 20.05 4.02 1.17
N GLN A 119 19.61 4.91 0.29
CA GLN A 119 18.37 4.73 -0.47
C GLN A 119 18.58 3.79 -1.68
N PRO A 120 17.56 3.03 -2.11
CA PRO A 120 17.67 2.18 -3.30
C PRO A 120 18.04 2.98 -4.55
N ASP A 121 18.89 2.41 -5.40
CA ASP A 121 19.22 3.00 -6.70
C ASP A 121 18.06 2.78 -7.68
N PRO A 122 17.42 3.85 -8.23
CA PRO A 122 16.33 3.71 -9.19
C PRO A 122 16.69 2.91 -10.45
N LEU A 123 17.98 2.79 -10.80
CA LEU A 123 18.42 2.03 -11.98
C LEU A 123 18.59 0.53 -11.70
N GLN A 124 18.50 0.10 -10.44
CA GLN A 124 18.69 -1.30 -10.03
C GLN A 124 17.38 -1.99 -9.64
N LEU A 125 16.28 -1.24 -9.53
CA LEU A 125 14.96 -1.80 -9.24
C LEU A 125 14.43 -2.55 -10.48
N SER A 126 13.94 -3.77 -10.27
CA SER A 126 13.48 -4.66 -11.34
C SER A 126 12.28 -5.52 -10.91
N GLY A 127 11.58 -5.09 -9.86
CA GLY A 127 10.50 -5.85 -9.27
C GLY A 127 9.23 -5.74 -10.10
N ASN A 128 8.17 -6.30 -9.54
CA ASN A 128 6.85 -6.33 -10.15
C ASN A 128 5.96 -5.26 -9.55
N ALA A 129 5.08 -4.70 -10.37
CA ALA A 129 3.97 -3.90 -9.89
C ALA A 129 2.89 -4.83 -9.32
N VAL A 130 2.64 -4.75 -8.01
CA VAL A 130 1.73 -5.64 -7.28
C VAL A 130 0.82 -4.86 -6.34
N VAL A 131 -0.30 -5.47 -6.02
CA VAL A 131 -1.17 -5.04 -4.93
C VAL A 131 -1.41 -6.22 -4.00
N GLU A 132 -1.24 -5.98 -2.71
CA GLU A 132 -1.61 -6.94 -1.66
C GLU A 132 -2.92 -6.48 -1.03
N VAL A 133 -3.95 -7.32 -1.12
CA VAL A 133 -5.29 -7.05 -0.60
C VAL A 133 -5.43 -7.81 0.71
N ASN A 134 -5.35 -7.09 1.82
CA ASN A 134 -5.31 -7.68 3.16
C ASN A 134 -6.61 -7.39 3.89
N LEU A 135 -7.30 -8.45 4.34
CA LEU A 135 -8.50 -8.34 5.16
C LEU A 135 -8.18 -8.80 6.57
N TYR A 136 -8.69 -8.04 7.52
CA TYR A 136 -8.57 -8.30 8.95
C TYR A 136 -9.96 -8.30 9.56
N ARG A 137 -10.22 -9.22 10.49
CA ARG A 137 -11.44 -9.22 11.30
C ARG A 137 -11.17 -9.50 12.76
N CYS A 138 -11.88 -8.81 13.64
CA CYS A 138 -11.81 -9.05 15.07
C CYS A 138 -12.64 -10.27 15.48
N LEU A 139 -12.02 -11.20 16.20
CA LEU A 139 -12.66 -12.43 16.69
C LEU A 139 -13.45 -12.25 17.99
N GLN A 140 -13.10 -11.22 18.75
CA GLN A 140 -13.68 -10.91 20.06
C GLN A 140 -13.59 -9.41 20.32
N ASP A 141 -14.41 -8.94 21.27
CA ASP A 141 -14.31 -7.57 21.79
C ASP A 141 -12.96 -7.37 22.49
N SER A 142 -12.49 -6.13 22.47
CA SER A 142 -11.20 -5.71 23.01
C SER A 142 -11.34 -4.36 23.67
N ASP A 143 -10.59 -4.12 24.75
CA ASP A 143 -10.44 -2.77 25.31
C ASP A 143 -9.43 -1.92 24.49
N ASN A 144 -8.67 -2.54 23.58
CA ASN A 144 -7.70 -1.86 22.73
C ASN A 144 -8.35 -1.30 21.45
N HIS A 145 -7.79 -0.20 20.94
CA HIS A 145 -8.07 0.30 19.59
C HIS A 145 -7.64 -0.73 18.54
N PHE A 146 -8.38 -0.85 17.43
CA PHE A 146 -8.03 -1.75 16.33
C PHE A 146 -6.60 -1.53 15.81
N TRP A 147 -6.20 -0.26 15.73
CA TRP A 147 -4.85 0.14 15.32
C TRP A 147 -3.74 -0.52 16.16
N ASP A 148 -3.98 -0.70 17.45
CA ASP A 148 -2.99 -1.29 18.36
C ASP A 148 -2.97 -2.82 18.26
N LEU A 149 -4.07 -3.45 17.86
CA LEU A 149 -4.08 -4.86 17.49
C LEU A 149 -3.32 -5.08 16.18
N LEU A 150 -3.57 -4.24 15.17
CA LEU A 150 -2.96 -4.36 13.85
C LEU A 150 -1.43 -4.27 13.90
N LYS A 151 -0.87 -3.35 14.70
CA LYS A 151 0.59 -3.18 14.86
C LYS A 151 1.32 -4.42 15.40
N GLN A 152 0.61 -5.33 16.08
CA GLN A 152 1.21 -6.54 16.61
C GLN A 152 1.44 -7.59 15.52
N VAL A 153 0.71 -7.49 14.42
CA VAL A 153 0.77 -8.43 13.31
C VAL A 153 1.80 -7.97 12.29
N SER A 154 2.56 -8.93 11.77
CA SER A 154 3.38 -8.71 10.57
C SER A 154 2.48 -8.68 9.33
N TRP A 155 2.93 -8.01 8.27
CA TRP A 155 2.24 -8.05 6.98
C TRP A 155 2.11 -9.50 6.50
N PRO A 156 0.89 -9.97 6.16
CA PRO A 156 0.67 -11.37 5.85
C PRO A 156 1.28 -11.72 4.49
N ALA A 157 1.66 -12.99 4.33
CA ALA A 157 1.92 -13.54 3.01
C ALA A 157 0.60 -13.80 2.28
N HIS A 158 0.67 -14.14 0.99
CA HIS A 158 -0.49 -14.61 0.24
C HIS A 158 -1.11 -15.83 0.95
N GLN A 159 -2.32 -15.66 1.47
CA GLN A 159 -3.08 -16.64 2.25
C GLN A 159 -4.57 -16.30 2.07
N PRO A 160 -5.22 -16.82 1.02
CA PRO A 160 -6.53 -16.35 0.59
C PRO A 160 -7.68 -16.77 1.53
N ASP A 161 -7.44 -17.74 2.42
CA ASP A 161 -8.40 -18.18 3.43
C ASP A 161 -8.09 -17.56 4.80
N TRP A 162 -9.13 -17.30 5.59
CA TRP A 162 -9.02 -16.78 6.95
C TRP A 162 -8.15 -17.68 7.84
N GLN A 163 -7.16 -17.06 8.48
CA GLN A 163 -6.33 -17.69 9.49
C GLN A 163 -6.16 -16.75 10.69
N GLN A 164 -6.26 -17.31 11.89
CA GLN A 164 -5.99 -16.56 13.11
C GLN A 164 -4.51 -16.14 13.16
N SER A 165 -4.25 -14.89 13.53
CA SER A 165 -2.89 -14.37 13.64
C SER A 165 -2.14 -15.05 14.80
N ASP A 166 -0.93 -15.54 14.50
CA ASP A 166 -0.02 -16.12 15.49
C ASP A 166 0.49 -15.08 16.49
N LYS A 167 0.48 -13.80 16.13
CA LYS A 167 0.95 -12.69 16.98
C LYS A 167 -0.16 -11.96 17.70
N CYS A 168 -1.38 -12.00 17.18
CA CYS A 168 -2.53 -11.36 17.79
C CYS A 168 -3.76 -12.27 17.64
N HIS A 169 -3.98 -13.16 18.61
CA HIS A 169 -5.10 -14.11 18.59
C HIS A 169 -6.49 -13.45 18.55
N GLN A 170 -6.58 -12.13 18.73
CA GLN A 170 -7.83 -11.37 18.58
C GLN A 170 -8.17 -11.07 17.12
N LEU A 171 -7.25 -11.30 16.19
CA LEU A 171 -7.43 -11.04 14.77
C LEU A 171 -7.38 -12.32 13.95
N GLU A 172 -8.27 -12.40 12.99
CA GLU A 172 -8.17 -13.26 11.83
C GLU A 172 -7.78 -12.44 10.61
N ILE A 173 -7.02 -13.06 9.71
CA ILE A 173 -6.42 -12.40 8.56
C ILE A 173 -6.56 -13.30 7.34
N CYS A 174 -6.90 -12.73 6.19
CA CYS A 174 -6.65 -13.33 4.89
C CYS A 174 -6.03 -12.28 3.97
N SER A 175 -5.25 -12.74 2.99
CA SER A 175 -4.55 -11.86 2.06
C SER A 175 -4.48 -12.46 0.67
N ASN A 176 -4.81 -11.64 -0.32
CA ASN A 176 -4.67 -11.99 -1.73
C ASN A 176 -3.69 -11.02 -2.40
N HIS A 177 -2.60 -11.57 -2.91
CA HIS A 177 -1.55 -10.82 -3.61
C HIS A 177 -1.69 -11.06 -5.11
N LEU A 178 -1.75 -9.98 -5.89
CA LEU A 178 -1.93 -10.07 -7.33
C LEU A 178 -1.12 -9.00 -8.09
N PRO A 179 -0.76 -9.24 -9.36
CA PRO A 179 -0.21 -8.21 -10.22
C PRO A 179 -1.14 -7.00 -10.29
N LEU A 180 -0.58 -5.80 -10.22
CA LEU A 180 -1.36 -4.56 -10.29
C LEU A 180 -2.12 -4.45 -11.62
N ALA A 181 -1.53 -4.95 -12.71
CA ALA A 181 -2.19 -5.01 -14.01
C ALA A 181 -3.47 -5.87 -13.99
N GLN A 182 -3.50 -6.93 -13.19
CA GLN A 182 -4.69 -7.78 -13.05
C GLN A 182 -5.82 -7.03 -12.34
N LEU A 183 -5.52 -6.33 -11.23
CA LEU A 183 -6.51 -5.48 -10.55
C LEU A 183 -7.10 -4.43 -11.50
N LEU A 184 -6.26 -3.80 -12.34
CA LEU A 184 -6.71 -2.77 -13.27
C LEU A 184 -7.55 -3.31 -14.42
N ALA A 185 -7.29 -4.55 -14.85
CA ALA A 185 -8.00 -5.19 -15.94
C ALA A 185 -9.35 -5.78 -15.50
N ASP A 186 -9.41 -6.32 -14.28
CA ASP A 186 -10.59 -6.99 -13.72
C ASP A 186 -10.73 -6.68 -12.22
N PRO A 187 -11.16 -5.45 -11.86
CA PRO A 187 -11.34 -5.08 -10.46
C PRO A 187 -12.50 -5.81 -9.79
N ASP A 188 -13.49 -6.26 -10.57
CA ASP A 188 -14.66 -6.97 -10.05
C ASP A 188 -14.27 -8.32 -9.45
N SER A 189 -13.30 -9.03 -10.04
CA SER A 189 -12.75 -10.27 -9.46
C SER A 189 -12.20 -10.09 -8.04
N VAL A 190 -11.56 -8.95 -7.76
CA VAL A 190 -11.03 -8.64 -6.43
C VAL A 190 -12.16 -8.26 -5.47
N ALA A 191 -13.12 -7.46 -5.94
CA ALA A 191 -14.29 -7.10 -5.16
C ALA A 191 -15.12 -8.34 -4.78
N ASP A 192 -15.30 -9.28 -5.70
CA ASP A 192 -16.04 -10.51 -5.46
C ASP A 192 -15.31 -11.45 -4.51
N TRP A 193 -13.98 -11.55 -4.58
CA TRP A 193 -13.19 -12.26 -3.57
C TRP A 193 -13.37 -11.63 -2.18
N ILE A 194 -13.33 -10.30 -2.06
CA ILE A 194 -13.56 -9.61 -0.77
C ILE A 194 -14.97 -9.89 -0.25
N LYS A 195 -16.01 -9.82 -1.10
CA LYS A 195 -17.40 -10.14 -0.70
C LYS A 195 -17.52 -11.58 -0.23
N GLU A 196 -16.90 -12.52 -0.92
CA GLU A 196 -16.88 -13.92 -0.53
C GLU A 196 -16.26 -14.08 0.87
N MET A 197 -15.09 -13.48 1.10
CA MET A 197 -14.42 -13.53 2.41
C MET A 197 -15.21 -12.81 3.50
N ASN A 198 -15.97 -11.76 3.17
CA ASN A 198 -16.82 -11.04 4.11
C ASN A 198 -18.01 -11.88 4.61
N HIS A 199 -18.51 -12.81 3.78
CA HIS A 199 -19.65 -13.68 4.11
C HIS A 199 -19.28 -15.04 4.72
N ARG A 200 -17.99 -15.44 4.68
CA ARG A 200 -17.45 -16.63 5.33
C ARG A 200 -17.12 -16.39 6.79
#